data_AF-E0RTN0-F1
#
_entry.id   AF-E0RTN0-F1
#
_cell.length_a   1.000
_cell.length_b   1.000
_cell.length_c   1.000
_cell.angle_alpha   90.00
_cell.angle_beta   90.00
_cell.angle_gamma   90.00
#
_symmetry.space_group_name_H-M   'P 1'
#
loop_
_entity.id
_entity.type
_entity.pdbx_description
1 polymer ?
#
loop_
_entity_poly.entity_id
_entity_poly.type
_entity_poly.pdbx_seq_one_letter_code
_entity_poly.pdbx_strand_id
1 'polypeptide(L)'
;MARITTYAEHLFALETLMQALRDILRLPLEPEVFLDHLIEEVFFFDRSLNLLQRQIERHAELADYKSLLHSAGRARIHFSRLIEDILRKGSALNLTGTSAEKRLRVLQEAQEREVERLKGLISSQEGERDVVSPEEISKLLSPGEED
;
A
#
# COMPACT_ATOMS: atom_id res chain seq x y z
N MET A 1 -14.46 -4.36 16.55
CA MET A 1 -13.75 -5.58 16.10
C MET A 1 -14.03 -5.96 14.66
N ALA A 2 -15.29 -6.05 14.19
CA ALA A 2 -15.61 -6.53 12.83
C ALA A 2 -15.03 -5.71 11.65
N ARG A 3 -14.80 -4.40 11.79
CA ARG A 3 -14.21 -3.54 10.73
C ARG A 3 -12.70 -3.70 10.56
N ILE A 4 -11.99 -4.18 11.58
CA ILE A 4 -10.53 -4.20 11.63
C ILE A 4 -9.98 -5.41 10.87
N THR A 5 -10.55 -6.59 11.13
CA THR A 5 -10.25 -7.82 10.39
C THR A 5 -10.48 -7.63 8.89
N THR A 6 -11.54 -6.91 8.52
CA THR A 6 -11.88 -6.67 7.11
C THR A 6 -10.81 -5.87 6.36
N TYR A 7 -10.23 -4.80 6.94
CA TYR A 7 -9.22 -4.02 6.21
C TYR A 7 -7.92 -4.80 5.98
N ALA A 8 -7.42 -5.50 6.99
CA ALA A 8 -6.23 -6.32 6.87
C ALA A 8 -6.44 -7.47 5.86
N GLU A 9 -7.59 -8.14 5.92
CA GLU A 9 -7.98 -9.19 4.97
C GLU A 9 -8.09 -8.65 3.53
N HIS A 10 -8.70 -7.48 3.33
CA HIS A 10 -8.79 -6.87 2.01
C HIS A 10 -7.41 -6.51 1.44
N LEU A 11 -6.52 -5.93 2.25
CA LEU A 11 -5.16 -5.62 1.84
C LEU A 11 -4.39 -6.89 1.47
N PHE A 12 -4.50 -7.93 2.28
CA PHE A 12 -3.89 -9.23 2.02
C PHE A 12 -4.43 -9.87 0.73
N ALA A 13 -5.74 -9.80 0.50
CA ALA A 13 -6.36 -10.30 -0.72
C ALA A 13 -5.83 -9.56 -1.96
N LEU A 14 -5.73 -8.23 -1.91
CA LEU A 14 -5.15 -7.44 -3.01
C LEU A 14 -3.68 -7.82 -3.25
N GLU A 15 -2.87 -7.95 -2.21
CA GLU A 15 -1.47 -8.40 -2.32
C GLU A 15 -1.38 -9.76 -3.03
N THR A 16 -2.24 -10.71 -2.64
CA THR A 16 -2.29 -12.05 -3.22
C THR A 16 -2.68 -12.01 -4.70
N LEU A 17 -3.69 -11.22 -5.06
CA LEU A 17 -4.13 -11.06 -6.46
C LEU A 17 -3.05 -10.40 -7.32
N MET A 18 -2.40 -9.35 -6.81
CA MET A 18 -1.29 -8.71 -7.50
C MET A 18 -0.12 -9.68 -7.71
N GLN A 19 0.19 -10.50 -6.71
CA GLN A 19 1.25 -11.51 -6.83
C GLN A 19 0.89 -12.59 -7.86
N ALA A 20 -0.34 -13.10 -7.84
CA ALA A 20 -0.83 -14.06 -8.84
C ALA A 20 -0.74 -13.48 -10.26
N LEU A 21 -1.12 -12.21 -10.44
CA LEU A 21 -0.99 -11.54 -11.73
C LEU A 21 0.47 -11.42 -12.18
N ARG A 22 1.39 -11.07 -11.27
CA ARG A 22 2.83 -11.05 -11.58
C ARG A 22 3.35 -12.41 -12.00
N ASP A 23 2.84 -13.49 -11.42
CA ASP A 23 3.22 -14.84 -11.82
C ASP A 23 2.64 -15.21 -13.20
N ILE A 24 1.41 -14.78 -13.52
CA ILE A 24 0.82 -14.93 -14.86
C ILE A 24 1.64 -14.18 -15.93
N LEU A 25 2.15 -12.98 -15.62
CA LEU A 25 3.00 -12.19 -16.54
C LEU A 25 4.30 -12.89 -16.96
N ARG A 26 4.71 -13.95 -16.26
CA ARG A 26 5.88 -14.77 -16.61
C ARG A 26 5.56 -15.86 -17.62
N LEU A 27 4.29 -16.13 -17.88
CA LEU A 27 3.86 -17.11 -18.86
C LEU A 27 4.02 -16.55 -20.29
N PRO A 28 4.12 -17.42 -21.30
CA PRO A 28 4.03 -17.00 -22.70
C PRO A 28 2.60 -16.53 -23.00
N LEU A 29 2.33 -15.25 -22.80
CA LEU A 29 1.03 -14.63 -23.03
C LEU A 29 0.91 -14.13 -24.47
N GLU A 30 -0.30 -14.22 -25.03
CA GLU A 30 -0.67 -13.54 -26.28
C GLU A 30 -1.17 -12.12 -25.95
N PRO A 31 -0.38 -11.05 -26.18
CA PRO A 31 -0.71 -9.71 -25.67
C PRO A 31 -2.06 -9.20 -26.13
N GLU A 32 -2.45 -9.53 -27.36
CA GLU A 32 -3.71 -9.13 -27.99
C GLU A 32 -4.94 -9.64 -27.24
N VAL A 33 -4.82 -10.75 -26.50
CA VAL A 33 -5.91 -11.35 -25.73
C VAL A 33 -5.93 -10.83 -24.29
N PHE A 34 -4.77 -10.60 -23.71
CA PHE A 34 -4.64 -10.32 -22.27
C PHE A 34 -4.52 -8.85 -21.92
N LEU A 35 -4.12 -7.99 -22.86
CA LEU A 35 -3.72 -6.61 -22.54
C LEU A 35 -4.86 -5.78 -21.98
N ASP A 36 -6.03 -5.77 -22.61
CA ASP A 36 -7.15 -4.94 -22.15
C ASP A 36 -7.59 -5.32 -20.74
N HIS A 37 -7.75 -6.62 -20.50
CA HIS A 37 -8.12 -7.12 -19.18
C HIS A 37 -7.04 -6.84 -18.13
N LEU A 38 -5.76 -7.02 -18.47
CA LEU A 38 -4.65 -6.66 -17.58
C LEU A 38 -4.68 -5.19 -17.18
N ILE A 39 -4.93 -4.30 -18.13
CA ILE A 39 -5.02 -2.87 -17.87
C ILE A 39 -6.19 -2.57 -16.94
N GLU A 40 -7.35 -3.19 -17.17
CA GLU A 40 -8.50 -3.05 -16.26
C GLU A 40 -8.18 -3.49 -14.83
N GLU A 41 -7.51 -4.64 -14.66
CA GLU A 41 -7.08 -5.15 -13.36
C GLU A 41 -6.11 -4.19 -12.66
N VAL A 42 -5.14 -3.62 -13.40
CA VAL A 42 -4.22 -2.61 -12.84
C VAL A 42 -4.98 -1.39 -12.30
N PHE A 43 -5.98 -0.89 -13.05
CA PHE A 43 -6.80 0.23 -12.59
C PHE A 43 -7.80 -0.15 -11.48
N PHE A 44 -8.20 -1.42 -11.41
CA PHE A 44 -8.94 -1.95 -10.27
C PHE A 44 -8.10 -1.93 -8.99
N PHE A 45 -6.85 -2.40 -9.04
CA PHE A 45 -5.95 -2.38 -7.90
C PHE A 45 -5.66 -0.96 -7.41
N ASP A 46 -5.35 -0.02 -8.32
CA ASP A 46 -5.13 1.39 -7.94
C ASP A 46 -6.34 1.97 -7.18
N ARG A 47 -7.55 1.82 -7.75
CA ARG A 47 -8.77 2.33 -7.13
C ARG A 47 -9.04 1.69 -5.77
N SER A 48 -8.84 0.39 -5.66
CA SER A 48 -9.07 -0.37 -4.43
C SER A 48 -8.09 0.03 -3.32
N LEU A 49 -6.80 0.16 -3.65
CA LEU A 49 -5.77 0.63 -2.71
C LEU A 49 -6.04 2.07 -2.27
N ASN A 50 -6.38 2.97 -3.19
CA ASN A 50 -6.75 4.36 -2.88
C ASN A 50 -7.97 4.43 -1.95
N LEU A 51 -8.99 3.60 -2.19
CA LEU A 51 -10.19 3.55 -1.36
C LEU A 51 -9.87 3.04 0.05
N LEU A 52 -9.22 1.89 0.17
CA LEU A 52 -8.88 1.27 1.45
C LEU A 52 -7.98 2.19 2.28
N GLN A 53 -6.97 2.78 1.67
CA GLN A 53 -6.08 3.69 2.36
C GLN A 53 -6.80 4.93 2.89
N ARG A 54 -7.66 5.57 2.08
CA ARG A 54 -8.48 6.70 2.55
C ARG A 54 -9.41 6.29 3.69
N GLN A 55 -9.94 5.06 3.67
CA GLN A 55 -10.77 4.55 4.75
C GLN A 55 -9.95 4.31 6.02
N ILE A 56 -8.75 3.76 5.92
CA ILE A 56 -7.83 3.56 7.05
C ILE A 56 -7.46 4.91 7.66
N GLU A 57 -7.01 5.88 6.84
CA GLU A 57 -6.59 7.22 7.29
C GLU A 57 -7.73 8.03 7.93
N ARG A 58 -8.98 7.80 7.52
CA ARG A 58 -10.16 8.41 8.15
C ARG A 58 -10.49 7.84 9.53
N HIS A 59 -9.97 6.67 9.86
CA HIS A 59 -10.21 5.98 11.13
C HIS A 59 -8.88 5.80 11.88
N ALA A 60 -8.19 6.92 12.13
CA ALA A 60 -6.91 6.92 12.84
C ALA A 60 -7.04 6.45 14.30
N GLU A 61 -8.25 6.45 14.85
CA GLU A 61 -8.58 5.94 16.19
C GLU A 61 -8.58 4.40 16.31
N LEU A 62 -8.40 3.67 15.20
CA LEU A 62 -8.33 2.21 15.24
C LEU A 62 -7.09 1.75 16.03
N ALA A 63 -7.28 0.80 16.95
CA ALA A 63 -6.20 0.25 17.78
C ALA A 63 -5.01 -0.28 16.95
N ASP A 64 -5.29 -0.83 15.77
CA ASP A 64 -4.30 -1.39 14.84
C ASP A 64 -3.91 -0.44 13.70
N TYR A 65 -4.24 0.86 13.80
CA TYR A 65 -4.04 1.84 12.73
C TYR A 65 -2.62 1.81 12.14
N LYS A 66 -1.59 1.79 13.00
CA LYS A 66 -0.19 1.68 12.55
C LYS A 66 0.07 0.40 11.73
N SER A 67 -0.41 -0.74 12.21
CA SER A 67 -0.28 -2.02 11.51
C SER A 67 -0.99 -2.01 10.15
N LEU A 68 -2.16 -1.38 10.08
CA LEU A 68 -2.91 -1.19 8.85
C LEU A 68 -2.18 -0.26 7.87
N LEU A 69 -1.56 0.83 8.34
CA LEU A 69 -0.72 1.70 7.51
C LEU A 69 0.48 0.95 6.92
N HIS A 70 1.20 0.15 7.73
CA HIS A 70 2.29 -0.68 7.21
C HIS A 70 1.79 -1.68 6.16
N SER A 71 0.62 -2.28 6.39
CA SER A 71 0.02 -3.24 5.45
C SER A 71 -0.39 -2.55 4.14
N ALA A 72 -0.98 -1.36 4.21
CA ALA A 72 -1.27 -0.55 3.02
C ALA A 72 0.01 -0.16 2.27
N GLY A 73 1.08 0.21 3.00
CA GLY A 73 2.39 0.51 2.43
C GLY A 73 3.01 -0.69 1.70
N ARG A 74 2.93 -1.89 2.29
CA ARG A 74 3.39 -3.12 1.61
C ARG A 74 2.59 -3.39 0.34
N ALA A 75 1.26 -3.32 0.41
CA ALA A 75 0.40 -3.53 -0.75
C ALA A 75 0.72 -2.55 -1.90
N ARG A 76 0.97 -1.27 -1.59
CA ARG A 76 1.42 -0.25 -2.55
C ARG A 76 2.77 -0.59 -3.20
N ILE A 77 3.73 -1.08 -2.43
CA ILE A 77 5.03 -1.52 -2.97
C ILE A 77 4.84 -2.71 -3.92
N HIS A 78 4.00 -3.68 -3.56
CA HIS A 78 3.67 -4.80 -4.45
C HIS A 78 3.00 -4.32 -5.75
N PHE A 79 2.11 -3.33 -5.65
CA PHE A 79 1.48 -2.73 -6.82
C PHE A 79 2.47 -2.00 -7.74
N SER A 80 3.38 -1.21 -7.16
CA SER A 80 4.45 -0.53 -7.92
C SER A 80 5.32 -1.53 -8.67
N ARG A 81 5.70 -2.64 -8.02
CA ARG A 81 6.48 -3.72 -8.63
C ARG A 81 5.73 -4.42 -9.77
N LEU A 82 4.41 -4.59 -9.63
CA LEU A 82 3.57 -5.13 -10.72
C LEU A 82 3.61 -4.18 -11.93
N ILE A 83 3.44 -2.87 -11.74
CA ILE A 83 3.50 -1.90 -12.84
C ILE A 83 4.89 -1.89 -13.48
N GLU A 84 5.96 -1.93 -12.69
CA GLU A 84 7.33 -2.06 -13.19
C GLU A 84 7.54 -3.32 -14.04
N ASP A 85 7.03 -4.47 -13.59
CA ASP A 85 7.13 -5.73 -14.31
C ASP A 85 6.37 -5.68 -15.65
N ILE A 86 5.21 -5.02 -15.68
CA ILE A 86 4.42 -4.80 -16.91
C ILE A 86 5.18 -3.88 -17.89
N LEU A 87 5.74 -2.78 -17.39
CA LEU A 87 6.46 -1.77 -18.18
C LEU A 87 7.89 -2.17 -18.55
N ARG A 88 8.42 -3.27 -17.99
CA ARG A 88 9.79 -3.71 -18.25
C ARG A 88 10.00 -3.98 -19.74
N LYS A 89 11.09 -3.44 -20.30
CA LYS A 89 11.50 -3.74 -21.68
C LYS A 89 11.74 -5.24 -21.84
N GLY A 90 11.16 -5.82 -22.88
CA GLY A 90 11.22 -7.27 -23.12
C GLY A 90 10.19 -8.09 -22.35
N SER A 91 9.20 -7.46 -21.70
CA SER A 91 8.02 -8.17 -21.22
C SER A 91 7.25 -8.78 -22.41
N ALA A 92 6.57 -9.90 -22.17
CA ALA A 92 5.77 -10.58 -23.20
C ALA A 92 4.72 -9.64 -23.84
N LEU A 93 4.30 -8.60 -23.11
CA LEU A 93 3.26 -7.65 -23.51
C LEU A 93 3.72 -6.55 -24.48
N ASN A 94 5.03 -6.25 -24.55
CA ASN A 94 5.63 -5.17 -25.32
C ASN A 94 4.74 -3.92 -25.53
N LEU A 95 4.64 -3.07 -24.50
CA LEU A 95 3.76 -1.90 -24.53
C LEU A 95 4.34 -0.68 -25.24
N THR A 96 5.54 -0.78 -25.82
CA THR A 96 6.30 0.37 -26.31
C THR A 96 5.51 1.19 -27.35
N GLY A 97 5.32 2.48 -27.07
CA GLY A 97 4.63 3.42 -27.96
C GLY A 97 3.09 3.38 -27.84
N THR A 98 2.54 2.51 -27.01
CA THR A 98 1.08 2.40 -26.84
C THR A 98 0.52 3.47 -25.91
N SER A 99 -0.79 3.71 -25.98
CA SER A 99 -1.50 4.55 -25.01
C SER A 99 -1.49 3.93 -23.60
N ALA A 100 -1.50 2.60 -23.53
CA ALA A 100 -1.41 1.83 -22.29
C ALA A 100 -0.10 2.11 -21.55
N GLU A 101 1.04 2.09 -22.25
CA GLU A 101 2.35 2.44 -21.66
C GLU A 101 2.30 3.83 -21.03
N LYS A 102 1.82 4.84 -21.76
CA LYS A 102 1.76 6.22 -21.24
C LYS A 102 0.91 6.30 -19.97
N ARG A 103 -0.26 5.66 -19.96
CA ARG A 103 -1.15 5.61 -18.80
C ARG A 103 -0.50 4.92 -17.60
N LEU A 104 0.17 3.80 -17.84
CA LEU A 104 0.86 3.05 -16.79
C LEU A 104 2.07 3.80 -16.23
N ARG A 105 2.80 4.56 -17.04
CA ARG A 105 3.89 5.42 -16.55
C ARG A 105 3.40 6.54 -15.64
N VAL A 106 2.33 7.22 -16.02
CA VAL A 106 1.69 8.23 -15.16
C VAL A 106 1.22 7.61 -13.84
N LEU A 107 0.65 6.41 -13.90
CA LEU A 107 0.24 5.67 -12.72
C LEU A 107 1.44 5.28 -11.85
N GLN A 108 2.53 4.81 -12.43
CA GLN A 108 3.78 4.46 -11.73
C GLN A 108 4.30 5.64 -10.92
N GLU A 109 4.45 6.82 -11.55
CA GLU A 109 4.89 8.04 -10.88
C GLU A 109 3.94 8.45 -9.74
N ALA A 110 2.63 8.24 -9.92
CA ALA A 110 1.66 8.50 -8.87
C ALA A 110 1.81 7.54 -7.67
N GLN A 111 2.09 6.25 -7.93
CA GLN A 111 2.34 5.28 -6.86
C GLN A 111 3.64 5.57 -6.12
N GLU A 112 4.70 5.98 -6.82
CA GLU A 112 5.98 6.35 -6.18
C GLU A 112 5.80 7.50 -5.18
N ARG A 113 5.07 8.55 -5.58
CA ARG A 113 4.72 9.67 -4.68
C ARG A 113 3.90 9.20 -3.48
N GLU A 114 2.96 8.31 -3.70
CA GLU A 114 2.07 7.82 -2.65
C GLU A 114 2.79 6.88 -1.65
N VAL A 115 3.69 6.04 -2.14
CA VAL A 115 4.58 5.23 -1.30
C VAL A 115 5.45 6.13 -0.42
N GLU A 116 6.02 7.19 -0.98
CA GLU A 116 6.85 8.11 -0.20
C GLU A 116 6.03 8.88 0.84
N ARG A 117 4.82 9.32 0.49
CA ARG A 117 3.87 9.92 1.45
C ARG A 117 3.54 8.98 2.59
N LEU A 118 3.26 7.70 2.28
CA LEU A 118 2.95 6.69 3.29
C LEU A 118 4.14 6.40 4.21
N LYS A 119 5.37 6.34 3.68
CA LYS A 119 6.56 6.22 4.51
C LYS A 119 6.67 7.38 5.50
N GLY A 120 6.48 8.62 5.03
CA GLY A 120 6.49 9.80 5.90
C GLY A 120 5.43 9.73 6.99
N LEU A 121 4.21 9.30 6.65
CA LEU A 121 3.12 9.11 7.61
C LEU A 121 3.42 8.00 8.63
N ILE A 122 3.98 6.88 8.18
CA ILE A 122 4.36 5.78 9.07
C ILE A 122 5.44 6.26 10.05
N SER A 123 6.46 6.97 9.55
CA SER A 123 7.54 7.49 10.38
C SER A 123 7.09 8.54 11.39
N SER A 124 6.10 9.39 11.06
CA SER A 124 5.54 10.33 12.05
C SER A 124 4.78 9.63 13.18
N GLN A 125 4.09 8.53 12.87
CA GLN A 125 3.43 7.67 13.86
C GLN A 125 4.41 6.88 14.75
N GLU A 126 5.66 6.72 14.31
CA GLU A 126 6.72 6.08 15.09
C GLU A 126 7.39 7.04 16.07
N GLY A 127 7.49 8.33 15.71
CA GLY A 127 8.06 9.37 16.57
C GLY A 127 7.22 9.73 17.81
N GLU A 128 5.94 9.37 17.85
CA GLU A 128 5.03 9.68 18.97
C GLU A 128 5.12 8.70 20.16
N ARG A 129 5.86 7.59 20.06
CA ARG A 129 5.86 6.53 21.09
C ARG A 129 7.12 6.40 21.96
N ASP A 130 8.05 7.35 21.93
CA ASP A 130 9.28 7.22 22.75
C ASP A 130 9.75 8.52 23.41
N VAL A 131 8.81 9.31 23.91
CA VAL A 131 9.11 10.35 24.90
C VAL A 131 8.03 10.29 25.97
N VAL A 132 8.20 9.39 26.95
CA VAL A 132 7.59 9.65 28.26
C VAL A 132 8.18 10.98 28.72
N SER A 133 7.34 12.01 28.88
CA SER A 133 7.86 13.32 29.33
C SER A 133 8.61 13.09 30.65
N PRO A 134 9.78 13.72 30.88
CA PRO A 134 10.46 13.69 32.18
C PRO A 134 9.52 14.03 33.35
N GLU A 135 8.46 14.78 33.09
CA GLU A 135 7.40 15.14 34.04
C GLU A 135 6.48 13.97 34.41
N GLU A 136 6.23 13.03 33.50
CA GLU A 136 5.45 11.81 33.76
C GLU A 136 6.28 10.77 34.54
N ILE A 137 7.58 10.67 34.25
CA ILE A 137 8.53 9.86 35.02
C ILE A 137 8.65 10.41 36.45
N SER A 138 8.71 11.73 36.61
CA SER A 138 8.73 12.38 37.93
C SER A 138 7.47 12.10 38.74
N LYS A 139 6.29 12.03 38.10
CA LYS A 139 5.03 11.68 38.79
C LYS A 139 4.96 10.21 39.24
N LEU A 140 5.55 9.29 38.48
CA LEU A 140 5.59 7.86 38.83
C LEU A 140 6.65 7.53 39.90
N LEU A 141 7.68 8.37 40.04
CA LEU A 141 8.75 8.21 41.04
C LEU A 141 8.54 9.04 42.31
N SER A 142 7.47 9.83 42.39
CA SER A 142 7.07 10.48 43.63
C SER A 142 6.35 9.44 44.49
N PRO A 143 6.96 8.96 45.59
CA PRO A 143 6.22 8.14 46.55
C PRO A 143 5.05 8.99 47.06
N GLY A 144 3.89 8.38 47.20
CA GLY A 144 2.67 9.08 47.62
C GLY A 144 2.92 10.01 48.80
N GLU A 145 2.32 11.19 48.75
CA GLU A 145 1.94 11.90 49.97
C GLU A 145 1.04 10.93 50.75
N GLU A 146 1.63 10.29 51.76
CA GLU A 146 0.92 9.58 52.82
C GLU A 146 0.26 10.64 53.71
N ASP A 147 -1.07 10.68 53.72
CA ASP A 147 -1.86 11.16 54.86
C ASP A 147 -1.77 10.16 56.02
#